data_AF-A0A5B9R159-F1
#
_entry.id   AF-A0A5B9R159-F1
#
_cell.length_a   1.000
_cell.length_b   1.000
_cell.length_c   1.000
_cell.angle_alpha   90.00
_cell.angle_beta   90.00
_cell.angle_gamma   90.00
#
_symmetry.space_group_name_H-M   'P 1'
#
loop_
_entity.id
_entity.type
_entity.pdbx_description
1 polymer ?
#
loop_
_entity_poly.entity_id
_entity_poly.type
_entity_poly.pdbx_seq_one_letter_code
_entity_poly.pdbx_strand_id
1 'polypeptide(L)'
;MYYDLIASLPHLPHFERAERLPITPLQLERRLGSLRPQHAEQLQAARAVVRWRPERFTKRTDQSAVAAYAALLHTKLDTPLREYIHFRLSHQMLLVALRRKQAGLPAPDDSRTLGIGPLVVSLRRNWDTPFFGLQYRYPWLPLAAEELASCDALGLERLLVELHWRWLTRSAEQAMFGFAAVVAFVLKWDMLRTWIEADPQQAKVRFTQLIDRVTNVEGQ
;
A
#
# COMPACT_ATOMS: atom_id res chain seq x y z
N MET A 1 -1.56 -24.46 5.70
CA MET A 1 -0.92 -23.62 6.73
C MET A 1 0.54 -23.45 6.36
N TYR A 2 1.19 -22.36 6.81
CA TYR A 2 2.53 -21.95 6.38
C TYR A 2 3.48 -21.71 7.57
N TYR A 3 3.47 -22.61 8.56
CA TYR A 3 4.24 -22.45 9.82
C TYR A 3 5.74 -22.21 9.58
N ASP A 4 6.40 -23.11 8.85
CA ASP A 4 7.86 -23.05 8.65
C ASP A 4 8.27 -21.78 7.89
N LEU A 5 7.46 -21.40 6.90
CA LEU A 5 7.67 -20.17 6.16
C LEU A 5 7.57 -18.97 7.10
N ILE A 6 6.52 -18.85 7.90
CA ILE A 6 6.29 -17.70 8.77
C ILE A 6 7.35 -17.62 9.88
N ALA A 7 7.75 -18.76 10.44
CA ALA A 7 8.84 -18.83 11.41
C ALA A 7 10.20 -18.42 10.82
N SER A 8 10.41 -18.63 9.53
CA SER A 8 11.63 -18.17 8.85
C SER A 8 11.68 -16.66 8.62
N LEU A 9 10.53 -15.97 8.61
CA LEU A 9 10.44 -14.53 8.29
C LEU A 9 10.88 -13.69 9.51
N PRO A 10 11.73 -12.66 9.31
CA PRO A 10 12.15 -11.79 10.41
C PRO A 10 10.99 -10.94 10.90
N HIS A 11 11.11 -10.35 12.09
CA HIS A 11 10.22 -9.27 12.47
C HIS A 11 10.44 -8.04 11.58
N LEU A 12 9.36 -7.43 11.09
CA LEU A 12 9.42 -6.15 10.37
C LEU A 12 9.27 -5.00 11.37
N PRO A 13 10.27 -4.11 11.51
CA PRO A 13 10.11 -2.92 12.32
C PRO A 13 9.03 -2.01 11.72
N HIS A 14 8.44 -1.16 12.54
CA HIS A 14 7.53 -0.11 12.09
C HIS A 14 8.24 0.79 11.07
N PHE A 15 7.56 1.19 9.99
CA PHE A 15 8.19 1.91 8.87
C PHE A 15 8.88 3.23 9.28
N GLU A 16 8.33 3.99 10.22
CA GLU A 16 8.98 5.21 10.75
C GLU A 16 10.31 4.94 11.48
N ARG A 17 10.47 3.76 12.09
CA ARG A 17 11.69 3.37 12.83
C ARG A 17 12.63 2.52 11.99
N ALA A 18 12.27 2.25 10.74
CA ALA A 18 12.98 1.29 9.92
C ALA A 18 14.15 1.96 9.19
N GLU A 19 15.35 1.71 9.69
CA GLU A 19 16.58 2.18 9.04
C GLU A 19 16.98 1.28 7.87
N ARG A 20 16.70 -0.02 7.93
CA ARG A 20 17.08 -0.98 6.88
C ARG A 20 16.05 -2.06 6.68
N LEU A 21 16.05 -2.62 5.47
CA LEU A 21 15.30 -3.83 5.19
C LEU A 21 15.92 -5.02 5.93
N PRO A 22 15.13 -5.81 6.67
CA PRO A 22 15.66 -6.93 7.45
C PRO A 22 16.12 -8.11 6.58
N ILE A 23 15.58 -8.23 5.37
CA ILE A 23 15.99 -9.20 4.36
C ILE A 23 16.01 -8.57 2.98
N THR A 24 16.89 -9.06 2.12
CA THR A 24 17.01 -8.61 0.72
C THR A 24 15.86 -9.16 -0.14
N PRO A 25 15.55 -8.53 -1.30
CA PRO A 25 14.54 -9.04 -2.22
C PRO A 25 14.78 -10.51 -2.61
N LEU A 26 16.04 -10.87 -2.88
CA LEU A 26 16.43 -12.23 -3.24
C LEU A 26 16.18 -13.23 -2.11
N GLN A 27 16.47 -12.86 -0.86
CA GLN A 27 16.19 -13.71 0.30
C GLN A 27 14.70 -13.89 0.52
N LEU A 28 13.90 -12.84 0.31
CA LEU A 28 12.44 -12.94 0.38
C LEU A 28 11.92 -13.91 -0.68
N GLU A 29 12.34 -13.78 -1.94
CA GLU A 29 11.92 -14.67 -3.03
C GLU A 29 12.30 -16.13 -2.77
N ARG A 30 13.52 -16.39 -2.29
CA ARG A 30 13.95 -17.74 -1.90
C ARG A 30 13.03 -18.36 -0.85
N ARG A 31 12.64 -17.60 0.18
CA ARG A 31 11.74 -18.07 1.23
C ARG A 31 10.32 -18.31 0.70
N LEU A 32 9.82 -17.42 -0.16
CA LEU A 32 8.53 -17.59 -0.82
C LEU A 32 8.49 -18.79 -1.78
N GLY A 33 9.64 -19.38 -2.12
CA GLY A 33 9.71 -20.63 -2.89
C GLY A 33 9.01 -21.83 -2.21
N SER A 34 8.82 -21.80 -0.88
CA SER A 34 8.08 -22.85 -0.16
C SER A 34 6.55 -22.66 -0.21
N LEU A 35 6.06 -21.60 -0.85
CA LEU A 35 4.65 -21.31 -0.96
C LEU A 35 4.00 -22.22 -2.01
N ARG A 36 2.75 -22.65 -1.77
CA ARG A 36 1.98 -23.39 -2.77
C ARG A 36 1.92 -22.60 -4.09
N PRO A 37 2.09 -23.25 -5.26
CA PRO A 37 2.16 -22.56 -6.56
C PRO A 37 0.99 -21.61 -6.81
N GLN A 38 -0.24 -22.06 -6.53
CA GLN A 38 -1.45 -21.24 -6.67
C GLN A 38 -1.41 -19.95 -5.83
N HIS A 39 -0.88 -20.03 -4.61
CA HIS A 39 -0.77 -18.87 -3.73
C HIS A 39 0.36 -17.93 -4.18
N ALA A 40 1.42 -18.48 -4.78
CA ALA A 40 2.55 -17.71 -5.27
C ALA A 40 2.14 -16.87 -6.48
N GLU A 41 1.42 -17.49 -7.43
CA GLU A 41 0.85 -16.81 -8.59
C GLU A 41 -0.11 -15.70 -8.19
N GLN A 42 -1.05 -15.99 -7.28
CA GLN A 42 -2.00 -14.99 -6.77
C GLN A 42 -1.28 -13.82 -6.07
N LEU A 43 -0.29 -14.12 -5.24
CA LEU A 43 0.49 -13.10 -4.54
C LEU A 43 1.28 -12.24 -5.54
N GLN A 44 1.91 -12.85 -6.53
CA GLN A 44 2.68 -12.12 -7.55
C GLN A 44 1.78 -11.22 -8.40
N ALA A 45 0.63 -11.73 -8.86
CA ALA A 45 -0.36 -10.94 -9.58
C ALA A 45 -0.87 -9.77 -8.75
N ALA A 46 -1.20 -10.02 -7.48
CA ALA A 46 -1.64 -8.97 -6.56
C ALA A 46 -0.53 -7.95 -6.28
N ARG A 47 0.71 -8.38 -6.08
CA ARG A 47 1.85 -7.51 -5.80
C ARG A 47 2.10 -6.53 -6.96
N ALA A 48 1.96 -6.97 -8.21
CA ALA A 48 2.12 -6.09 -9.38
C ALA A 48 1.11 -4.92 -9.39
N VAL A 49 -0.14 -5.21 -9.00
CA VAL A 49 -1.22 -4.21 -8.98
C VAL A 49 -1.15 -3.35 -7.72
N VAL A 50 -0.87 -3.95 -6.57
CA VAL A 50 -0.99 -3.34 -5.23
C VAL A 50 0.35 -2.84 -4.68
N ARG A 51 1.43 -2.89 -5.46
CA ARG A 51 2.73 -2.33 -5.05
C ARG A 51 2.55 -0.91 -4.52
N TRP A 52 3.14 -0.62 -3.35
CA TRP A 52 3.15 0.73 -2.80
C TRP A 52 3.91 1.64 -3.77
N ARG A 53 3.26 2.71 -4.21
CA ARG A 53 3.83 3.73 -5.09
C ARG A 53 3.25 5.07 -4.69
N PRO A 54 4.01 5.92 -3.99
CA PRO A 54 3.54 7.22 -3.52
C PRO A 54 3.00 8.08 -4.66
N GLU A 55 3.60 7.97 -5.85
CA GLU A 55 3.21 8.74 -7.03
C GLU A 55 1.81 8.40 -7.52
N ARG A 56 1.33 7.17 -7.30
CA ARG A 56 -0.06 6.78 -7.65
C ARG A 56 -1.06 7.46 -6.74
N PHE A 57 -0.66 7.75 -5.52
CA PHE A 57 -1.50 8.49 -4.62
C PHE A 57 -1.47 9.95 -4.97
N THR A 58 -0.38 10.58 -5.39
CA THR A 58 -0.26 12.04 -5.67
C THR A 58 -0.65 12.47 -7.08
N LYS A 59 -0.54 11.59 -8.09
CA LYS A 59 -0.93 11.89 -9.48
C LYS A 59 -2.39 11.54 -9.78
N ARG A 60 -2.91 12.07 -10.90
CA ARG A 60 -4.24 11.77 -11.44
C ARG A 60 -4.39 10.25 -11.56
N THR A 61 -5.53 9.71 -11.11
CA THR A 61 -5.82 8.27 -11.20
C THR A 61 -5.68 7.81 -12.64
N ASP A 62 -4.76 6.89 -12.83
CA ASP A 62 -4.60 6.26 -14.12
C ASP A 62 -5.75 5.27 -14.31
N GLN A 63 -6.55 5.47 -15.36
CA GLN A 63 -7.64 4.57 -15.72
C GLN A 63 -7.12 3.13 -15.91
N SER A 64 -5.84 2.99 -16.28
CA SER A 64 -5.13 1.71 -16.36
C SER A 64 -5.06 0.99 -15.01
N ALA A 65 -4.91 1.72 -13.90
CA ALA A 65 -4.82 1.15 -12.56
C ALA A 65 -6.17 0.59 -12.13
N VAL A 66 -7.26 1.34 -12.33
CA VAL A 66 -8.64 0.88 -12.04
C VAL A 66 -8.96 -0.37 -12.86
N ALA A 67 -8.59 -0.41 -14.14
CA ALA A 67 -8.78 -1.58 -14.99
C ALA A 67 -7.97 -2.80 -14.51
N ALA A 68 -6.71 -2.60 -14.09
CA ALA A 68 -5.88 -3.67 -13.55
C ALA A 68 -6.47 -4.26 -12.25
N TYR A 69 -7.00 -3.42 -11.36
CA TYR A 69 -7.72 -3.88 -10.17
C TYR A 69 -9.00 -4.65 -10.53
N ALA A 70 -9.76 -4.18 -11.51
CA ALA A 70 -10.96 -4.85 -11.99
C ALA A 70 -10.65 -6.26 -12.47
N ALA A 71 -9.67 -6.37 -13.37
CA ALA A 71 -9.22 -7.64 -13.93
C ALA A 71 -8.79 -8.61 -12.83
N LEU A 72 -8.04 -8.11 -11.84
CA LEU A 72 -7.58 -8.90 -10.72
C LEU A 72 -8.73 -9.40 -9.83
N LEU A 73 -9.77 -8.58 -9.59
CA LEU A 73 -10.96 -8.99 -8.83
C LEU A 73 -11.83 -10.02 -9.58
N HIS A 74 -11.76 -10.08 -10.90
CA HIS A 74 -12.41 -11.13 -11.69
C HIS A 74 -11.69 -12.48 -11.63
N THR A 75 -10.43 -12.53 -11.17
CA THR A 75 -9.71 -13.78 -10.96
C THR A 75 -10.09 -14.45 -9.64
N LYS A 76 -9.94 -15.77 -9.57
CA LYS A 76 -10.13 -16.52 -8.31
C LYS A 76 -8.98 -16.24 -7.36
N LEU A 77 -9.12 -15.18 -6.58
CA LEU A 77 -8.22 -14.81 -5.49
C LEU A 77 -8.65 -15.44 -4.17
N ASP A 78 -7.68 -15.78 -3.35
CA ASP A 78 -7.91 -16.09 -1.94
C ASP A 78 -8.46 -14.89 -1.16
N THR A 79 -9.29 -15.18 -0.16
CA THR A 79 -9.98 -14.20 0.71
C THR A 79 -9.08 -13.06 1.22
N PRO A 80 -7.91 -13.31 1.85
CA PRO A 80 -7.08 -12.22 2.39
C PRO A 80 -6.57 -11.25 1.33
N LEU A 81 -6.21 -11.76 0.13
CA LEU A 81 -5.78 -10.89 -0.97
C LEU A 81 -6.96 -10.07 -1.50
N ARG A 82 -8.12 -10.70 -1.67
CA ARG A 82 -9.33 -10.02 -2.15
C ARG A 82 -9.75 -8.89 -1.22
N GLU A 83 -9.76 -9.15 0.09
CA GLU A 83 -10.09 -8.15 1.10
C GLU A 83 -9.11 -6.98 1.09
N TYR A 84 -7.81 -7.26 0.99
CA TYR A 84 -6.80 -6.22 0.92
C TYR A 84 -6.90 -5.39 -0.36
N ILE A 85 -7.16 -6.03 -1.50
CA ILE A 85 -7.35 -5.33 -2.78
C ILE A 85 -8.58 -4.42 -2.70
N HIS A 86 -9.69 -4.92 -2.16
CA HIS A 86 -10.90 -4.12 -1.98
C HIS A 86 -10.66 -2.95 -1.01
N PHE A 87 -9.94 -3.19 0.08
CA PHE A 87 -9.50 -2.15 1.01
C PHE A 87 -8.67 -1.09 0.28
N ARG A 88 -7.63 -1.48 -0.46
CA ARG A 88 -6.75 -0.59 -1.23
C ARG A 88 -7.50 0.24 -2.25
N LEU A 89 -8.37 -0.40 -3.03
CA LEU A 89 -9.19 0.27 -4.03
C LEU A 89 -10.07 1.33 -3.35
N SER A 90 -10.76 0.97 -2.27
CA SER A 90 -11.64 1.89 -1.54
C SER A 90 -10.91 3.15 -1.07
N HIS A 91 -9.70 2.99 -0.52
CA HIS A 91 -8.88 4.13 -0.07
C HIS A 91 -8.44 5.01 -1.23
N GLN A 92 -8.01 4.42 -2.35
CA GLN A 92 -7.66 5.16 -3.56
C GLN A 92 -8.85 5.96 -4.09
N MET A 93 -10.03 5.35 -4.19
CA MET A 93 -11.25 6.01 -4.66
C MET A 93 -11.63 7.20 -3.78
N LEU A 94 -11.53 7.04 -2.46
CA LEU A 94 -11.83 8.10 -1.49
C LEU A 94 -10.86 9.28 -1.62
N LEU A 95 -9.56 9.03 -1.74
CA LEU A 95 -8.55 10.09 -1.94
C LEU A 95 -8.78 10.86 -3.23
N VAL A 96 -9.13 10.16 -4.31
CA VAL A 96 -9.41 10.76 -5.61
C VAL A 96 -10.65 11.64 -5.54
N ALA A 97 -11.70 11.16 -4.88
CA ALA A 97 -12.90 11.94 -4.64
C ALA A 97 -12.60 13.20 -3.81
N LEU A 98 -11.83 13.07 -2.71
CA LEU A 98 -11.42 14.19 -1.87
C LEU A 98 -10.67 15.26 -2.67
N ARG A 99 -9.70 14.87 -3.49
CA ARG A 99 -8.95 15.81 -4.32
C ARG A 99 -9.77 16.52 -5.37
N ARG A 100 -10.68 15.79 -6.02
CA ARG A 100 -11.59 16.41 -6.99
C ARG A 100 -12.47 17.44 -6.31
N LYS A 101 -12.99 17.11 -5.13
CA LYS A 101 -13.79 18.05 -4.32
C LYS A 101 -12.98 19.29 -3.92
N GLN A 102 -11.74 19.14 -3.48
CA GLN A 102 -10.86 20.27 -3.17
C GLN A 102 -10.49 21.11 -4.40
N ALA A 103 -10.33 20.47 -5.56
CA ALA A 103 -10.11 21.17 -6.82
C ALA A 103 -11.36 21.85 -7.40
N GLY A 104 -12.51 21.81 -6.70
CA GLY A 104 -13.78 22.37 -7.17
C GLY A 104 -14.37 21.64 -8.38
N LEU A 105 -13.89 20.44 -8.69
CA LEU A 105 -14.38 19.66 -9.83
C LEU A 105 -15.69 18.95 -9.46
N PRO A 106 -16.64 18.84 -10.40
CA PRO A 106 -17.87 18.09 -10.16
C PRO A 106 -17.60 16.60 -9.96
N ALA A 107 -18.58 15.92 -9.39
CA ALA A 107 -18.60 14.46 -9.34
C ALA A 107 -18.38 13.92 -10.76
N PRO A 108 -17.50 12.91 -10.96
CA PRO A 108 -17.28 12.39 -12.29
C PRO A 108 -18.55 11.72 -12.84
N ASP A 109 -18.92 12.07 -14.08
CA ASP A 109 -20.05 11.47 -14.80
C ASP A 109 -19.82 10.01 -15.19
N ASP A 110 -18.56 9.62 -15.43
CA ASP A 110 -18.20 8.23 -15.75
C ASP A 110 -17.67 7.48 -14.52
N SER A 111 -18.33 6.38 -14.18
CA SER A 111 -17.98 5.54 -13.02
C SER A 111 -16.55 5.02 -13.15
N ARG A 112 -16.09 4.81 -14.40
CA ARG A 112 -14.75 4.30 -14.72
C ARG A 112 -13.62 5.22 -14.25
N THR A 113 -13.87 6.51 -14.08
CA THR A 113 -12.85 7.47 -13.62
C THR A 113 -12.69 7.49 -12.10
N LEU A 114 -13.73 7.12 -11.35
CA LEU A 114 -13.68 7.10 -9.89
C LEU A 114 -13.34 5.71 -9.34
N GLY A 115 -13.76 4.64 -10.01
CA GLY A 115 -13.45 3.26 -9.61
C GLY A 115 -14.59 2.29 -9.94
N ILE A 116 -14.65 1.17 -9.22
CA ILE A 116 -15.68 0.13 -9.44
C ILE A 116 -16.33 -0.21 -8.11
N GLY A 117 -17.65 -0.39 -8.12
CA GLY A 117 -18.41 -0.93 -6.99
C GLY A 117 -19.27 0.08 -6.23
N PRO A 118 -19.89 -0.36 -5.12
CA PRO A 118 -20.92 0.40 -4.38
C PRO A 118 -20.43 1.74 -3.81
N LEU A 119 -19.13 1.87 -3.59
CA LEU A 119 -18.51 3.08 -3.07
C LEU A 119 -18.65 4.25 -4.07
N VAL A 120 -18.56 4.02 -5.38
CA VAL A 120 -18.77 5.08 -6.41
C VAL A 120 -20.17 5.66 -6.31
N VAL A 121 -21.17 4.78 -6.19
CA VAL A 121 -22.58 5.18 -6.09
C VAL A 121 -22.79 6.05 -4.85
N SER A 122 -22.22 5.63 -3.71
CA SER A 122 -22.30 6.37 -2.45
C SER A 122 -21.61 7.74 -2.53
N LEU A 123 -20.42 7.79 -3.16
CA LEU A 123 -19.65 9.02 -3.36
C LEU A 123 -20.40 10.03 -4.23
N ARG A 124 -21.04 9.59 -5.31
CA ARG A 124 -21.84 10.45 -6.18
C ARG A 124 -23.07 10.99 -5.47
N ARG A 125 -23.81 10.11 -4.78
CA ARG A 125 -25.04 10.49 -4.08
C ARG A 125 -24.78 11.51 -2.97
N ASN A 126 -23.64 11.40 -2.31
CA ASN A 126 -23.29 12.25 -1.17
C ASN A 126 -22.18 13.27 -1.53
N TRP A 127 -22.07 13.67 -2.79
CA TRP A 127 -20.95 14.53 -3.24
C TRP A 127 -20.89 15.87 -2.51
N ASP A 128 -22.05 16.48 -2.28
CA ASP A 128 -22.17 17.79 -1.62
C ASP A 128 -21.90 17.70 -0.11
N THR A 129 -22.17 16.56 0.52
CA THR A 129 -21.96 16.34 1.94
C THR A 129 -20.46 16.39 2.30
N PRO A 130 -20.06 17.03 3.42
CA PRO A 130 -18.69 16.96 3.93
C PRO A 130 -18.21 15.51 4.05
N PHE A 131 -17.00 15.23 3.54
CA PHE A 131 -16.38 13.89 3.53
C PHE A 131 -17.30 12.77 2.99
N PHE A 132 -18.26 13.13 2.13
CA PHE A 132 -19.25 12.22 1.54
C PHE A 132 -20.17 11.52 2.55
N GLY A 133 -20.25 12.03 3.79
CA GLY A 133 -20.95 11.38 4.90
C GLY A 133 -20.26 10.09 5.39
N LEU A 134 -19.00 9.87 4.99
CA LEU A 134 -18.25 8.65 5.25
C LEU A 134 -17.23 8.79 6.39
N GLN A 135 -17.16 9.94 7.05
CA GLN A 135 -16.20 10.23 8.12
C GLN A 135 -16.28 9.26 9.30
N TYR A 136 -17.47 8.77 9.64
CA TYR A 136 -17.64 7.79 10.72
C TYR A 136 -17.10 6.40 10.35
N ARG A 137 -17.21 6.03 9.06
CA ARG A 137 -16.69 4.75 8.56
C ARG A 137 -15.20 4.81 8.25
N TYR A 138 -14.72 5.98 7.82
CA TYR A 138 -13.33 6.24 7.48
C TYR A 138 -12.83 7.48 8.25
N PRO A 139 -12.46 7.32 9.53
CA PRO A 139 -12.03 8.44 10.39
C PRO A 139 -10.77 9.17 9.92
N TRP A 140 -10.03 8.59 8.97
CA TRP A 140 -8.85 9.20 8.36
C TRP A 140 -9.20 10.24 7.29
N LEU A 141 -10.45 10.31 6.81
CA LEU A 141 -10.86 11.24 5.75
C LEU A 141 -10.65 12.72 6.11
N PRO A 142 -11.01 13.20 7.32
CA PRO A 142 -10.76 14.59 7.70
C PRO A 142 -9.27 14.92 7.73
N LEU A 143 -8.46 14.05 8.36
CA LEU A 143 -7.00 14.20 8.41
C LEU A 143 -6.41 14.24 6.99
N ALA A 144 -6.77 13.31 6.11
CA ALA A 144 -6.30 13.32 4.73
C ALA A 144 -6.73 14.58 3.96
N ALA A 145 -7.89 15.16 4.26
CA ALA A 145 -8.31 16.41 3.65
C ALA A 145 -7.48 17.61 4.16
N GLU A 146 -7.15 17.63 5.45
CA GLU A 146 -6.26 18.64 6.04
C GLU A 146 -4.85 18.57 5.41
N GLU A 147 -4.25 17.38 5.34
CA GLU A 147 -2.94 17.17 4.71
C GLU A 147 -2.92 17.56 3.23
N LEU A 148 -4.03 17.34 2.52
CA LEU A 148 -4.17 17.78 1.14
C LEU A 148 -4.31 19.31 1.02
N ALA A 149 -5.02 19.93 1.97
CA ALA A 149 -5.22 21.39 1.98
C ALA A 149 -3.94 22.14 2.38
N SER A 150 -3.10 21.56 3.23
CA SER A 150 -1.79 22.07 3.61
C SER A 150 -0.70 21.79 2.56
N CYS A 151 -1.02 21.08 1.47
CA CYS A 151 -0.08 20.57 0.48
C CYS A 151 1.05 19.72 1.09
N ASP A 152 0.84 19.11 2.26
CA ASP A 152 1.80 18.23 2.90
C ASP A 152 1.70 16.81 2.30
N ALA A 153 2.47 16.61 1.22
CA ALA A 153 2.55 15.31 0.56
C ALA A 153 3.14 14.22 1.48
N LEU A 154 4.06 14.58 2.38
CA LEU A 154 4.74 13.64 3.28
C LEU A 154 3.81 13.21 4.42
N GLY A 155 3.09 14.16 5.02
CA GLY A 155 2.07 13.91 6.03
C GLY A 155 0.96 13.00 5.51
N LEU A 156 0.47 13.28 4.29
CA LEU A 156 -0.50 12.40 3.62
C LEU A 156 0.07 11.01 3.35
N GLU A 157 1.31 10.89 2.86
CA GLU A 157 1.91 9.60 2.61
C GLU A 157 2.05 8.78 3.90
N ARG A 158 2.55 9.41 4.98
CA ARG A 158 2.70 8.78 6.30
C ARG A 158 1.37 8.26 6.83
N LEU A 159 0.31 9.06 6.75
CA LEU A 159 -1.04 8.67 7.15
C LEU A 159 -1.52 7.44 6.39
N LEU A 160 -1.29 7.41 5.07
CA LEU A 160 -1.72 6.29 4.23
C LEU A 160 -0.88 5.04 4.49
N VAL A 161 0.45 5.13 4.62
CA VAL A 161 1.29 3.97 4.98
C VAL A 161 0.84 3.38 6.30
N GLU A 162 0.62 4.21 7.33
CA GLU A 162 0.17 3.80 8.65
C GLU A 162 -1.15 3.03 8.60
N LEU A 163 -2.11 3.57 7.85
CA LEU A 163 -3.43 2.96 7.70
C LEU A 163 -3.36 1.56 7.08
N HIS A 164 -2.55 1.39 6.03
CA HIS A 164 -2.36 0.10 5.39
C HIS A 164 -1.56 -0.86 6.26
N TRP A 165 -0.53 -0.36 6.95
CA TRP A 165 0.28 -1.14 7.89
C TRP A 165 -0.59 -1.73 9.01
N ARG A 166 -1.43 -0.90 9.65
CA ARG A 166 -2.37 -1.33 10.70
C ARG A 166 -3.38 -2.36 10.21
N TRP A 167 -3.88 -2.21 8.99
CA TRP A 167 -4.81 -3.18 8.41
C TRP A 167 -4.12 -4.53 8.18
N LEU A 168 -2.91 -4.52 7.60
CA LEU A 168 -2.13 -5.74 7.35
C LEU A 168 -1.70 -6.42 8.66
N THR A 169 -1.38 -5.66 9.71
CA THR A 169 -1.12 -6.23 11.05
C THR A 169 -2.32 -6.99 11.58
N ARG A 170 -3.49 -6.35 11.63
CA ARG A 170 -4.71 -6.99 12.12
C ARG A 170 -5.13 -8.21 11.30
N SER A 171 -4.99 -8.14 9.98
CA SER A 171 -5.27 -9.27 9.09
C SER A 171 -4.31 -10.45 9.33
N ALA A 172 -3.03 -10.18 9.59
CA ALA A 172 -2.06 -11.21 9.94
C ALA A 172 -2.37 -11.86 11.29
N GLU A 173 -2.75 -11.08 12.30
CA GLU A 173 -3.07 -11.58 13.65
C GLU A 173 -4.27 -12.53 13.64
N GLN A 174 -5.29 -12.27 12.80
CA GLN A 174 -6.47 -13.13 12.66
C GLN A 174 -6.15 -14.49 12.01
N ALA A 175 -5.06 -14.58 11.25
CA ALA A 175 -4.65 -15.80 10.56
C ALA A 175 -3.11 -15.95 10.59
N MET A 176 -2.57 -16.00 11.81
CA MET A 176 -1.13 -15.92 12.14
C MET A 176 -0.26 -16.95 11.42
N PHE A 177 -0.82 -18.10 11.05
CA PHE A 177 -0.13 -19.19 10.35
C PHE A 177 -0.71 -19.49 8.96
N GLY A 178 -1.60 -18.62 8.49
CA GLY A 178 -2.29 -18.72 7.23
C GLY A 178 -1.58 -17.98 6.10
N PHE A 179 -2.21 -18.01 4.93
CA PHE A 179 -1.73 -17.24 3.79
C PHE A 179 -1.79 -15.72 4.07
N ALA A 180 -2.76 -15.26 4.87
CA ALA A 180 -2.91 -13.86 5.25
C ALA A 180 -1.66 -13.28 5.92
N ALA A 181 -1.02 -14.02 6.83
CA ALA A 181 0.21 -13.59 7.48
C ALA A 181 1.38 -13.42 6.48
N VAL A 182 1.50 -14.34 5.52
CA VAL A 182 2.52 -14.24 4.45
C VAL A 182 2.25 -13.03 3.55
N VAL A 183 1.00 -12.86 3.12
CA VAL A 183 0.54 -11.71 2.32
C VAL A 183 0.85 -10.40 3.06
N ALA A 184 0.49 -10.31 4.34
CA ALA A 184 0.74 -9.15 5.17
C ALA A 184 2.23 -8.84 5.29
N PHE A 185 3.07 -9.84 5.51
CA PHE A 185 4.52 -9.67 5.57
C PHE A 185 5.07 -9.11 4.25
N VAL A 186 4.74 -9.73 3.12
CA VAL A 186 5.29 -9.34 1.80
C VAL A 186 4.87 -7.92 1.43
N LEU A 187 3.61 -7.56 1.66
CA LEU A 187 3.10 -6.23 1.34
C LEU A 187 3.68 -5.15 2.26
N LYS A 188 3.85 -5.44 3.56
CA LYS A 188 4.56 -4.55 4.48
C LYS A 188 6.02 -4.38 4.08
N TRP A 189 6.68 -5.45 3.67
CA TRP A 189 8.07 -5.38 3.19
C TRP A 189 8.19 -4.49 1.94
N ASP A 190 7.24 -4.58 1.00
CA ASP A 190 7.21 -3.69 -0.18
C ASP A 190 6.98 -2.22 0.19
N MET A 191 6.08 -1.95 1.14
CA MET A 191 5.86 -0.60 1.66
C MET A 191 7.14 -0.07 2.30
N LEU A 192 7.77 -0.88 3.16
CA LEU A 192 8.99 -0.53 3.86
C LEU A 192 10.13 -0.21 2.90
N ARG A 193 10.29 -1.04 1.88
CA ARG A 193 11.28 -0.83 0.82
C ARG A 193 11.05 0.49 0.10
N THR A 194 9.82 0.74 -0.31
CA THR A 194 9.48 1.97 -1.05
C THR A 194 9.63 3.20 -0.16
N TRP A 195 9.23 3.14 1.11
CA TRP A 195 9.39 4.23 2.08
C TRP A 195 10.87 4.59 2.29
N ILE A 196 11.71 3.56 2.46
CA ILE A 196 13.16 3.73 2.59
C ILE A 196 13.80 4.30 1.32
N GLU A 197 13.36 3.84 0.14
CA GLU A 197 13.84 4.33 -1.16
C GLU A 197 13.36 5.76 -1.48
N ALA A 198 12.19 6.16 -0.97
CA ALA A 198 11.57 7.46 -1.24
C ALA A 198 12.15 8.61 -0.42
N ASP A 199 12.85 8.35 0.69
CA ASP A 199 13.50 9.38 1.51
C ASP A 199 14.84 9.83 0.86
N PRO A 200 14.88 10.98 0.15
CA PRO A 200 16.07 11.39 -0.60
C PRO A 200 17.18 11.88 0.35
N GLN A 201 16.83 12.34 1.56
CA GLN A 201 17.80 12.80 2.53
C GLN A 201 18.50 11.62 3.19
N GLN A 202 17.76 10.57 3.56
CA GLN A 202 18.40 9.33 4.01
C GLN A 202 19.12 8.60 2.89
N ALA A 203 18.62 8.62 1.64
CA ALA A 203 19.31 8.02 0.50
C ALA A 203 20.68 8.66 0.23
N LYS A 204 20.81 9.99 0.33
CA LYS A 204 22.11 10.68 0.23
C LYS A 204 23.05 10.32 1.38
N VAL A 205 22.58 10.36 2.63
CA VAL A 205 23.39 10.00 3.81
C VAL A 205 23.89 8.56 3.70
N ARG A 206 23.06 7.64 3.19
CA ARG A 206 23.41 6.23 2.99
C ARG A 206 24.35 6.01 1.81
N PHE A 207 24.20 6.76 0.71
CA PHE A 207 25.14 6.69 -0.41
C PHE A 207 26.53 7.14 0.03
N THR A 208 26.63 8.22 0.82
CA THR A 208 27.88 8.68 1.41
C THR A 208 28.47 7.66 2.39
N GLN A 209 27.65 7.08 3.29
CA GLN A 209 28.10 6.04 4.23
C GLN A 209 28.51 4.71 3.55
N LEU A 210 27.93 4.37 2.40
CA LEU A 210 28.31 3.21 1.61
C LEU A 210 29.60 3.45 0.83
N ILE A 211 29.83 4.66 0.30
CA ILE A 211 31.11 5.05 -0.31
C ILE A 211 32.20 4.98 0.75
N ASP A 212 32.00 5.58 1.93
CA ASP A 212 32.98 5.58 3.03
C ASP A 212 33.33 4.17 3.54
N ARG A 213 32.41 3.21 3.43
CA ARG A 213 32.66 1.81 3.81
C ARG A 213 33.36 1.00 2.73
N VAL A 214 33.29 1.41 1.47
CA VAL A 214 33.97 0.73 0.35
C VAL A 214 35.36 1.33 0.13
N THR A 215 35.55 2.63 0.35
CA THR A 215 36.87 3.29 0.28
C THR A 215 37.77 3.01 1.49
N ASN A 216 37.23 2.55 2.62
CA ASN A 216 38.02 2.11 3.79
C ASN A 216 38.48 0.63 3.73
N VAL A 217 38.38 -0.05 2.58
CA VAL A 217 38.88 -1.44 2.42
C VAL A 217 40.15 -1.51 1.55
N GLU A 218 40.68 -0.39 1.05
CA GLU A 218 41.97 -0.35 0.31
C GLU A 218 43.15 0.16 1.16
N GLY A 219 43.08 0.04 2.49
CA GLY A 219 44.14 0.53 3.35
C GLY A 219 44.27 -0.20 4.68
N GLN A 220 44.49 -1.51 4.66
CA GLN A 220 45.29 -2.24 5.66
C GLN A 220 45.59 -3.67 5.24
#